data_AF-A0A920VUI1-F1
#
_entry.id   AF-A0A920VUI1-F1
#
_cell.length_a   1.000
_cell.length_b   1.000
_cell.length_c   1.000
_cell.angle_alpha   90.00
_cell.angle_beta   90.00
_cell.angle_gamma   90.00
#
_symmetry.space_group_name_H-M   'P 1'
#
loop_
_entity.id
_entity.type
_entity.pdbx_description
1 polymer ?
#
loop_
_entity_poly.entity_id
_entity_poly.type
_entity_poly.pdbx_seq_one_letter_code
_entity_poly.pdbx_strand_id
1 'polypeptide(L)'
;MVDLNTNPIDKITAGGLIAGQEEYQVDSLILATGFDAMTGAMTRIDIKGRKGISLKEQWKDGAKSYLGLGKFSNFPNLFTVRSWSPSVLSNMVPSLECMLNGLNQCIEWMRDNNKKVNESTQAVEDEWMV
;
A
#
# COMPACT_ATOMS: atom_id res chain seq x y z
N MET A 1 -22.30 -21.84 16.14
CA MET A 1 -21.62 -20.76 15.37
C MET A 1 -22.33 -19.48 15.74
N VAL A 2 -21.58 -18.46 16.17
CA VAL A 2 -22.12 -17.14 16.54
C VAL A 2 -21.93 -16.21 15.35
N ASP A 3 -22.99 -15.53 14.91
CA ASP A 3 -22.91 -14.55 13.83
C ASP A 3 -22.53 -13.18 14.40
N LEU A 4 -21.31 -12.73 14.10
CA LEU A 4 -20.80 -11.44 14.57
C LEU A 4 -21.40 -10.23 13.83
N ASN A 5 -22.12 -10.44 12.73
CA ASN A 5 -22.86 -9.35 12.08
C ASN A 5 -24.10 -8.95 12.87
N THR A 6 -24.72 -9.89 13.59
CA THR A 6 -25.90 -9.66 14.43
C THR A 6 -25.51 -9.41 15.88
N ASN A 7 -24.44 -10.06 16.36
CA ASN A 7 -23.91 -9.92 17.71
C ASN A 7 -22.44 -9.48 17.66
N PRO A 8 -22.15 -8.17 17.50
CA PRO A 8 -20.79 -7.68 17.38
C PRO A 8 -19.98 -7.93 18.67
N ILE A 9 -18.65 -7.98 18.52
CA ILE A 9 -17.73 -8.11 19.65
C ILE A 9 -17.71 -6.77 20.41
N ASP A 10 -18.06 -6.82 21.70
CA ASP A 10 -18.09 -5.65 22.59
C ASP A 10 -16.71 -5.38 23.20
N LYS A 11 -16.06 -6.43 23.73
CA LYS A 11 -14.71 -6.36 24.32
C LYS A 11 -14.04 -7.72 24.42
N ILE A 12 -12.72 -7.71 24.47
CA ILE A 12 -11.90 -8.86 24.85
C ILE A 12 -11.74 -8.86 26.38
N THR A 13 -11.89 -10.00 27.02
CA THR A 13 -11.70 -10.21 28.47
C THR A 13 -10.48 -11.09 28.72
N ALA A 14 -10.09 -11.23 29.99
CA ALA A 14 -8.96 -12.09 30.36
C ALA A 14 -9.20 -13.58 30.03
N GLY A 15 -10.46 -14.02 30.01
CA GLY A 15 -10.85 -15.40 29.74
C GLY A 15 -11.42 -15.64 28.33
N GLY A 16 -11.54 -14.61 27.50
CA GLY A 16 -12.11 -14.73 26.17
C GLY A 16 -12.66 -13.41 25.62
N LEU A 17 -13.93 -13.37 25.22
CA LEU A 17 -14.57 -12.18 24.63
C LEU A 17 -16.05 -12.08 24.96
N ILE A 18 -16.60 -10.88 24.89
CA ILE A 18 -18.04 -10.62 24.98
C ILE A 18 -18.55 -10.22 23.60
N ALA A 19 -19.61 -10.87 23.14
CA ALA A 19 -20.29 -10.54 21.89
C ALA A 19 -21.81 -10.63 22.09
N GLY A 20 -22.55 -9.59 21.69
CA GLY A 20 -24.01 -9.55 21.85
C GLY A 20 -24.48 -9.74 23.30
N GLN A 21 -23.75 -9.17 24.28
CA GLN A 21 -24.01 -9.32 25.72
C GLN A 21 -23.78 -10.74 26.31
N GLU A 22 -23.27 -11.69 25.53
CA GLU A 22 -22.88 -13.01 26.02
C GLU A 22 -21.35 -13.15 26.14
N GLU A 23 -20.89 -13.86 27.17
CA GLU A 23 -19.48 -14.13 27.38
C GLU A 23 -19.08 -15.49 26.79
N TYR A 24 -18.04 -15.46 25.95
CA TYR A 24 -17.44 -16.62 25.31
C TYR A 24 -16.04 -16.83 25.87
N GLN A 25 -15.86 -17.87 26.67
CA GLN A 25 -14.54 -18.25 27.17
C GLN A 25 -13.76 -19.02 26.12
N VAL A 26 -12.52 -18.61 25.87
CA VAL A 26 -11.62 -19.24 24.91
C VAL A 26 -10.19 -19.24 25.44
N ASP A 27 -9.46 -20.33 25.19
CA ASP A 27 -8.04 -20.44 25.55
C ASP A 27 -7.12 -19.78 24.51
N SER A 28 -7.65 -19.48 23.32
CA SER A 28 -6.87 -18.94 22.20
C SER A 28 -7.74 -18.08 21.29
N LEU A 29 -7.20 -16.92 20.89
CA LEU A 29 -7.82 -16.00 19.95
C LEU A 29 -6.93 -15.82 18.71
N ILE A 30 -7.45 -16.20 17.55
CA ILE A 30 -6.74 -16.10 16.27
C ILE A 30 -7.24 -14.86 15.52
N LEU A 31 -6.36 -13.88 15.30
CA LEU A 31 -6.67 -12.66 14.56
C LEU A 31 -6.41 -12.87 13.07
N ALA A 32 -7.45 -13.26 12.34
CA ALA A 32 -7.44 -13.35 10.87
C ALA A 32 -7.95 -12.06 10.20
N THR A 33 -7.65 -10.89 10.79
CA THR A 33 -8.18 -9.57 10.37
C THR A 33 -7.51 -9.00 9.12
N GLY A 34 -6.62 -9.75 8.48
CA GLY A 34 -5.90 -9.33 7.29
C GLY A 34 -4.77 -8.33 7.57
N PHE A 35 -4.50 -7.46 6.60
CA PHE A 35 -3.39 -6.51 6.62
C PHE A 35 -3.87 -5.11 6.20
N ASP A 36 -3.16 -4.09 6.66
CA ASP A 36 -3.22 -2.74 6.09
C ASP A 36 -2.57 -2.77 4.69
N ALA A 37 -3.38 -3.19 3.71
CA ALA A 37 -2.94 -3.42 2.36
C ALA A 37 -2.67 -2.09 1.63
N MET A 38 -1.67 -2.09 0.75
CA MET A 38 -1.31 -0.99 -0.17
C MET A 38 -0.60 0.21 0.46
N THR A 39 -1.02 0.71 1.62
CA THR A 39 -0.42 1.90 2.25
C THR A 39 0.42 1.57 3.48
N GLY A 40 0.01 0.59 4.29
CA GLY A 40 0.60 0.32 5.60
C GLY A 40 2.10 0.06 5.63
N ALA A 41 2.65 -0.64 4.62
CA ALA A 41 4.09 -0.87 4.55
C ALA A 41 4.90 0.42 4.30
N MET A 42 4.35 1.33 3.50
CA MET A 42 5.03 2.56 3.10
C MET A 42 4.87 3.67 4.13
N THR A 43 3.70 3.79 4.76
CA THR A 43 3.40 4.81 5.78
C THR A 43 4.05 4.54 7.13
N ARG A 44 4.57 3.32 7.36
CA ARG A 44 5.37 2.95 8.54
C ARG A 44 6.85 3.33 8.42
N ILE A 45 7.33 3.65 7.22
CA ILE A 45 8.71 4.10 6.98
C ILE A 45 8.70 5.64 6.93
N ASP A 46 9.68 6.29 7.56
CA ASP A 46 9.86 7.75 7.48
C ASP A 46 10.45 8.17 6.11
N ILE A 47 9.65 8.06 5.05
CA ILE A 47 10.04 8.42 3.69
C ILE A 47 9.79 9.92 3.48
N LYS A 48 10.86 10.66 3.17
CA LYS A 48 10.81 12.11 2.92
C LYS A 48 11.15 12.45 1.48
N GLY A 49 10.30 13.25 0.87
CA GLY A 49 10.46 13.75 -0.48
C GLY A 49 11.08 15.14 -0.50
N ARG A 50 10.83 15.86 -1.60
CA ARG A 50 11.25 17.26 -1.77
C ARG A 50 10.68 18.13 -0.65
N LYS A 51 11.48 19.13 -0.24
CA LYS A 51 11.11 20.10 0.81
C LYS A 51 10.76 19.46 2.18
N GLY A 52 11.16 18.20 2.40
CA GLY A 52 10.96 17.49 3.67
C GLY A 52 9.54 16.95 3.88
N ILE A 53 8.66 17.02 2.87
CA ILE A 53 7.30 16.48 2.95
C ILE A 53 7.36 14.97 3.10
N SER A 54 6.64 14.42 4.07
CA SER A 54 6.60 12.97 4.27
C SER A 54 5.61 12.30 3.32
N LEU A 55 5.89 11.06 2.92
CA LEU A 55 4.98 10.27 2.08
C LEU A 55 3.63 10.07 2.77
N LYS A 56 3.66 9.89 4.10
CA LYS A 56 2.47 9.76 4.93
C LYS A 56 1.57 10.99 4.85
N GLU A 57 2.14 12.20 4.87
CA GLU A 57 1.37 13.44 4.73
C GLU A 57 0.79 13.58 3.32
N GLN A 58 1.54 13.20 2.28
CA GLN A 58 1.07 13.27 0.90
C GLN A 58 -0.09 12.29 0.62
N TRP A 59 -0.11 11.14 1.28
CA TRP A 59 -1.13 10.10 1.09
C TRP A 59 -2.33 10.20 2.04
N LYS A 60 -2.43 11.26 2.85
CA LYS A 60 -3.51 11.42 3.83
C LYS A 60 -4.92 11.38 3.20
N ASP A 61 -5.05 11.87 1.97
CA ASP A 61 -6.31 11.98 1.23
C ASP A 61 -6.48 10.84 0.20
N GLY A 62 -5.60 9.84 0.23
CA GLY A 62 -5.55 8.74 -0.73
C GLY A 62 -4.16 8.62 -1.37
N ALA A 63 -3.69 7.39 -1.47
CA ALA A 63 -2.43 7.10 -2.14
C ALA A 63 -2.62 7.09 -3.66
N LYS A 64 -1.78 7.86 -4.35
CA LYS A 64 -1.74 7.98 -5.81
C LYS A 64 -0.44 7.39 -6.33
N SER A 65 -0.48 6.80 -7.52
CA SER A 65 0.72 6.32 -8.19
C SER A 65 0.55 6.43 -9.70
N TYR A 66 1.66 6.58 -10.41
CA TYR A 66 1.65 6.46 -11.87
C TYR A 66 2.16 5.07 -12.31
N LEU A 67 1.41 4.42 -13.21
CA LEU A 67 1.66 3.09 -13.77
C LEU A 67 1.75 1.94 -12.75
N GLY A 68 1.38 2.18 -11.48
CA GLY A 68 1.55 1.18 -10.42
C GLY A 68 3.01 0.87 -10.07
N LEU A 69 3.95 1.69 -10.57
CA LEU A 69 5.39 1.62 -10.31
C LEU A 69 5.84 2.61 -9.22
N GLY A 70 4.89 3.24 -8.53
CA GLY A 70 5.19 4.18 -7.44
C GLY A 70 6.07 5.35 -7.84
N LYS A 71 5.88 5.88 -9.05
CA LYS A 71 6.36 7.22 -9.35
C LYS A 71 5.40 8.17 -8.65
N PHE A 72 5.94 8.96 -7.72
CA PHE A 72 5.19 9.96 -6.96
C PHE A 72 5.78 11.34 -7.19
N SER A 73 4.89 12.31 -7.39
CA SER A 73 5.16 13.73 -7.31
C SER A 73 5.82 14.02 -5.97
N ASN A 74 6.91 14.78 -5.95
CA ASN A 74 7.77 15.07 -4.80
C ASN A 74 8.73 13.97 -4.35
N PHE A 75 8.72 12.76 -4.94
CA PHE A 75 9.64 11.68 -4.55
C PHE A 75 10.49 11.21 -5.75
N PRO A 76 11.52 11.99 -6.14
CA PRO A 76 12.34 11.65 -7.28
C PRO A 76 13.13 10.35 -7.05
N ASN A 77 13.19 9.50 -8.07
CA ASN A 77 13.87 8.21 -8.07
C ASN A 77 13.37 7.22 -7.00
N LEU A 78 12.21 7.47 -6.39
CA LEU A 78 11.49 6.46 -5.61
C LEU A 78 10.61 5.66 -6.55
N PHE A 79 10.70 4.33 -6.46
CA PHE A 79 9.87 3.40 -7.19
C PHE A 79 9.29 2.39 -6.21
N THR A 80 8.05 1.97 -6.44
CA THR A 80 7.42 0.90 -5.65
C THR A 80 6.88 -0.15 -6.59
N VAL A 81 7.09 -1.42 -6.25
CA VAL A 81 6.59 -2.52 -7.06
C VAL A 81 5.25 -2.97 -6.50
N ARG A 82 4.24 -3.07 -7.37
CA ARG A 82 2.88 -3.53 -7.02
C ARG A 82 2.18 -2.65 -5.98
N SER A 83 2.47 -1.34 -5.95
CA SER A 83 1.71 -0.36 -5.17
C SER A 83 0.73 0.36 -6.09
N TRP A 84 -0.54 0.41 -5.70
CA TRP A 84 -1.64 1.04 -6.47
C TRP A 84 -1.60 0.72 -7.97
N SER A 85 -1.40 -0.57 -8.29
CA SER A 85 -1.36 -1.10 -9.64
C SER A 85 -2.57 -2.03 -9.88
N PRO A 86 -3.20 -2.03 -11.06
CA PRO A 86 -4.19 -3.06 -11.43
C PRO A 86 -3.66 -4.49 -11.31
N SER A 87 -2.33 -4.65 -11.35
CA SER A 87 -1.64 -5.93 -11.19
C SER A 87 -1.82 -6.61 -9.82
N VAL A 88 -2.37 -5.92 -8.82
CA VAL A 88 -2.72 -6.55 -7.53
C VAL A 88 -3.83 -7.61 -7.68
N LEU A 89 -4.61 -7.54 -8.75
CA LEU A 89 -5.71 -8.46 -9.04
C LEU A 89 -5.30 -9.65 -9.94
N SER A 90 -4.07 -9.64 -10.46
CA SER A 90 -3.53 -10.70 -11.31
C SER A 90 -2.57 -11.62 -10.56
N ASN A 91 -2.13 -12.68 -11.22
CA ASN A 91 -1.10 -13.57 -10.66
C ASN A 91 0.16 -12.76 -10.32
N MET A 92 0.59 -12.89 -9.07
CA MET A 92 1.66 -12.07 -8.49
C MET A 92 2.97 -12.20 -9.25
N VAL A 93 3.42 -13.41 -9.57
CA VAL A 93 4.75 -13.67 -10.14
C VAL A 93 4.93 -13.03 -11.53
N PRO A 94 4.11 -13.33 -12.55
CA PRO A 94 4.29 -12.74 -13.87
C PRO A 94 4.09 -11.22 -13.87
N SER A 95 3.23 -10.73 -12.99
CA SER A 95 3.01 -9.29 -12.85
C SER A 95 4.22 -8.56 -12.26
N LEU A 96 4.86 -9.18 -11.26
CA LEU A 96 6.12 -8.70 -10.70
C LEU A 96 7.22 -8.67 -11.76
N GLU A 97 7.37 -9.73 -12.55
CA GLU A 97 8.36 -9.79 -13.63
C GLU A 97 8.16 -8.67 -14.66
N CYS A 98 6.91 -8.45 -15.09
CA CYS A 98 6.57 -7.36 -16.01
C CYS A 98 6.96 -5.98 -15.45
N MET A 99 6.60 -5.70 -14.19
CA MET A 99 6.94 -4.43 -13.53
C MET A 99 8.45 -4.24 -13.35
N LEU A 100 9.16 -5.29 -12.95
CA LEU A 100 10.62 -5.24 -12.74
C LEU A 100 11.37 -5.07 -14.07
N ASN A 101 10.92 -5.72 -15.14
CA ASN A 101 11.50 -5.55 -16.48
C ASN A 101 11.32 -4.10 -16.97
N GLY A 102 10.12 -3.52 -16.79
CA GLY A 102 9.88 -2.12 -17.13
C GLY A 102 10.72 -1.14 -16.30
N LEU A 103 10.87 -1.42 -15.00
CA LEU A 103 11.71 -0.62 -14.10
C LEU A 103 13.20 -0.69 -14.50
N ASN A 104 13.70 -1.88 -14.82
CA ASN A 104 15.08 -2.06 -15.28
C ASN A 104 15.35 -1.28 -16.56
N GLN A 105 14.48 -1.40 -17.57
CA GLN A 105 14.59 -0.63 -18.82
C GLN A 105 14.56 0.88 -18.56
N CYS A 106 13.72 1.33 -17.62
CA CYS A 106 13.65 2.74 -17.26
C CYS A 106 14.96 3.24 -16.62
N ILE A 107 15.55 2.46 -15.72
CA ILE A 107 16.82 2.79 -15.06
C ILE A 107 17.99 2.76 -16.06
N GLU A 108 18.05 1.77 -16.95
CA GLU A 108 19.05 1.68 -18.01
C GLU A 108 18.98 2.89 -18.93
N TRP A 109 17.79 3.21 -19.44
CA TRP A 109 17.57 4.38 -20.28
C TRP A 109 18.00 5.67 -19.58
N MET A 110 17.72 5.83 -18.28
CA MET A 110 18.17 6.99 -17.52
C MET A 110 19.70 7.08 -17.47
N ARG A 111 20.41 5.97 -17.26
CA ARG A 111 21.88 5.94 -17.26
C ARG A 111 22.42 6.32 -18.64
N ASP A 112 21.91 5.71 -19.69
CA ASP A 112 22.38 5.91 -21.07
C ASP A 112 22.15 7.35 -21.55
N ASN A 113 21.09 8.00 -21.06
CA ASN A 113 20.73 9.37 -21.41
C ASN A 113 21.17 10.41 -20.36
N ASN A 114 22.03 10.03 -19.41
CA ASN A 114 22.56 10.88 -18.34
C ASN A 114 21.47 11.64 -17.56
N LYS A 115 20.33 10.99 -17.30
CA LYS A 115 19.21 11.53 -16.52
C LYS A 115 19.40 11.20 -15.05
N LYS A 116 19.32 12.22 -14.19
CA LYS A 116 19.53 12.09 -12.74
C LYS A 116 18.24 12.01 -11.93
N VAL A 117 17.11 12.37 -12.53
CA VAL A 117 15.82 12.51 -11.85
C VAL A 117 14.75 11.89 -12.72
N ASN A 118 13.96 11.00 -12.11
CA ASN A 118 12.73 10.46 -12.65
C ASN A 118 11.66 10.62 -11.60
N GLU A 119 10.62 11.36 -11.97
CA GLU A 119 9.55 11.80 -11.09
C GLU A 119 8.32 12.01 -11.97
N SER A 120 7.16 11.57 -11.50
CA SER A 120 5.88 11.87 -12.14
C SER A 120 5.45 13.30 -11.84
N THR A 121 4.64 13.87 -12.73
CA THR A 121 3.92 15.10 -12.43
C THR A 121 2.57 14.75 -11.79
N GLN A 122 2.06 15.65 -10.94
CA GLN A 122 0.75 15.46 -10.31
C GLN A 122 -0.37 15.25 -11.34
N ALA A 123 -0.31 15.97 -12.47
CA ALA A 123 -1.31 15.87 -13.53
C ALA A 123 -1.41 14.44 -14.11
N VAL A 124 -0.26 13.78 -14.32
CA VAL A 124 -0.20 12.44 -14.89
C VAL A 124 -0.63 11.37 -13.87
N GLU A 125 -0.39 11.61 -12.58
CA GLU A 125 -0.96 10.76 -11.52
C GLU A 125 -2.47 10.89 -11.45
N ASP A 126 -3.00 12.11 -11.52
CA ASP A 126 -4.43 12.35 -11.45
C ASP A 126 -5.16 11.74 -12.65
N GLU A 127 -4.59 11.85 -13.86
CA GLU A 127 -5.11 11.21 -15.08
C GLU A 127 -5.14 9.68 -14.95
N TRP A 128 -4.11 9.07 -14.36
CA TRP A 128 -4.01 7.62 -14.23
C TRP A 128 -4.98 7.03 -13.19
N MET A 129 -5.45 7.85 -12.25
CA MET A 129 -6.37 7.42 -11.19
C MET A 129 -7.85 7.49 -11.58
N VAL A 130 -8.17 7.95 -12.81
CA VAL A 130 -9.51 7.97 -13.41
C VAL A 130 -9.71 6.73 -14.27
#